data_AF-A0A0L9U6P1-F1
#
_entry.id   AF-A0A0L9U6P1-F1
#
_cell.length_a   1.000
_cell.length_b   1.000
_cell.length_c   1.000
_cell.angle_alpha   90.00
_cell.angle_beta   90.00
_cell.angle_gamma   90.00
#
_symmetry.space_group_name_H-M   'P 1'
#
loop_
_entity.id
_entity.type
_entity.pdbx_description
1 polymer ?
#
loop_
_entity_poly.entity_id
_entity_poly.type
_entity_poly.pdbx_seq_one_letter_code
_entity_poly.pdbx_strand_id
1 'polypeptide(L)'
;MWVFEEKLPSGEKLTDVINKTNENVKYLPGIKLGKNVVADPDLENAVKGANMLVFVTPHQFVEGICKRLAGKIRADAEGISLIKGMEVKKEGPSLISNLITKQLGINCSVLMGANIANEIAMEKFSEATVGYNQNKSAADRWVQLFCTPYFNVTAVQDVEGVELCGTLKNAVAIAAGFVDGLEMGNNTKAAIMRIGLKEMMTFSKMCFPSVKDSTFFESCGVADLITTCMGGRNRKVADAYARNGGKRSFDELEAEMLQGQKLQGVLTAKEVHEVLSSRGWLHVFPLFSAVHAISTGRLPPSAIVKISEENLSYKLNL
;
A
#
# COMPACT_ATOMS: atom_id res chain seq x y z
N MET A 1 -0.70 12.02 18.80
CA MET A 1 -0.30 11.69 17.41
C MET A 1 1.16 12.02 17.27
N TRP A 2 2.02 11.01 17.06
CA TRP A 2 3.43 11.28 16.79
C TRP A 2 3.59 11.99 15.44
N VAL A 3 4.41 13.04 15.40
CA VAL A 3 4.76 13.78 14.18
C VAL A 3 6.28 13.95 14.18
N PHE A 4 6.97 13.49 13.13
CA PHE A 4 8.39 13.80 13.00
C PHE A 4 8.58 15.32 12.93
N GLU A 5 9.41 15.88 13.81
CA GLU A 5 9.53 17.33 13.92
C GLU A 5 10.17 17.93 12.67
N GLU A 6 9.47 18.89 12.07
CA GLU A 6 9.91 19.61 10.89
C GLU A 6 9.74 21.10 11.10
N LYS A 7 10.65 21.90 10.55
CA LYS A 7 10.49 23.35 10.50
C LYS A 7 9.79 23.74 9.21
N LEU A 8 8.70 24.50 9.34
CA LEU A 8 8.02 25.11 8.21
C LEU A 8 8.85 26.26 7.63
N PRO A 9 8.56 26.73 6.39
CA PRO A 9 9.20 27.91 5.83
C PRO A 9 9.06 29.17 6.69
N SER A 10 8.02 29.26 7.55
CA SER A 10 7.85 30.34 8.53
C SER A 10 8.85 30.29 9.70
N GLY A 11 9.58 29.18 9.85
CA GLY A 11 10.48 28.90 10.98
C GLY A 11 9.78 28.22 12.16
N GLU A 12 8.45 28.13 12.17
CA GLU A 12 7.67 27.44 13.19
C GLU A 12 7.83 25.92 13.09
N LYS A 13 7.72 25.24 14.24
CA LYS A 13 7.65 23.79 14.32
C LYS A 13 6.29 23.29 13.82
N LEU A 14 6.28 22.23 13.03
CA LEU A 14 5.04 21.67 12.48
C LEU A 14 4.09 21.20 13.59
N THR A 15 4.62 20.62 14.66
CA THR A 15 3.82 20.16 15.80
C THR A 15 3.10 21.31 16.51
N ASP A 16 3.79 22.43 16.73
CA ASP A 16 3.21 23.65 17.32
C ASP A 16 2.09 24.23 16.44
N VAL A 17 2.29 24.28 15.13
CA VAL A 17 1.26 24.75 14.18
C VAL A 17 0.03 23.83 14.19
N ILE A 18 0.23 22.51 14.17
CA ILE A 18 -0.89 21.55 14.25
C ILE A 18 -1.69 21.76 15.54
N ASN A 19 -1.00 21.86 16.69
CA ASN A 19 -1.67 22.03 17.99
C ASN A 19 -2.40 23.39 18.11
N LYS A 20 -1.87 24.45 17.50
CA LYS A 20 -2.48 25.79 17.51
C LYS A 20 -3.68 25.91 16.57
N THR A 21 -3.62 25.27 15.40
CA THR A 21 -4.57 25.50 14.30
C THR A 21 -5.48 24.33 14.00
N ASN A 22 -5.26 23.19 14.66
CA ASN A 22 -5.85 21.89 14.37
C ASN A 22 -5.74 21.52 12.89
N GLU A 23 -4.59 21.78 12.25
CA GLU A 23 -4.40 21.54 10.82
C GLU A 23 -2.97 21.11 10.53
N ASN A 24 -2.81 20.06 9.75
CA ASN A 24 -1.51 19.70 9.19
C ASN A 24 -1.33 20.42 7.85
N VAL A 25 -0.91 21.69 7.93
CA VAL A 25 -0.78 22.61 6.78
C VAL A 25 0.15 22.10 5.67
N LYS A 26 1.01 21.12 5.96
CA LYS A 26 1.95 20.55 5.00
C LYS A 26 1.40 19.31 4.30
N TYR A 27 0.82 18.38 5.05
CA TYR A 27 0.43 17.06 4.53
C TYR A 27 -1.06 16.89 4.25
N LEU A 28 -1.91 17.74 4.83
CA LEU A 28 -3.36 17.76 4.60
C LEU A 28 -3.91 19.21 4.68
N PRO A 29 -3.45 20.10 3.78
CA PRO A 29 -3.83 21.51 3.83
C PRO A 29 -5.34 21.70 3.60
N GLY A 30 -5.94 22.63 4.35
CA GLY A 30 -7.35 22.99 4.25
C GLY A 30 -8.30 22.08 5.04
N ILE A 31 -7.82 21.03 5.69
CA ILE A 31 -8.64 20.11 6.50
C ILE A 31 -8.35 20.31 7.99
N LYS A 32 -9.41 20.61 8.74
CA LYS A 32 -9.33 20.70 10.21
C LYS A 32 -9.42 19.32 10.84
N LEU A 33 -8.41 19.00 11.65
CA LEU A 33 -8.38 17.88 12.56
C LEU A 33 -9.33 18.14 13.74
N GLY A 34 -9.78 17.07 14.40
CA GLY A 34 -10.56 17.21 15.64
C GLY A 34 -9.77 17.95 16.72
N LYS A 35 -10.48 18.72 17.57
CA LYS A 35 -9.88 19.49 18.68
C LYS A 35 -9.17 18.60 19.72
N ASN A 36 -9.48 17.31 19.71
CA ASN A 36 -8.91 16.27 20.56
C ASN A 36 -7.63 15.64 19.97
N VAL A 37 -7.16 16.10 18.80
CA VAL A 37 -5.90 15.64 18.21
C VAL A 37 -4.74 16.49 18.70
N VAL A 38 -3.78 15.85 19.37
CA VAL A 38 -2.54 16.49 19.84
C VAL A 38 -1.36 15.92 19.06
N ALA A 39 -0.58 16.79 18.41
CA ALA A 39 0.68 16.47 17.75
C ALA A 39 1.83 16.49 18.77
N ASP A 40 2.66 15.46 18.75
CA ASP A 40 3.78 15.28 19.67
C ASP A 40 5.04 14.88 18.88
N PRO A 41 6.16 15.62 18.99
CA PRO A 41 7.40 15.24 18.30
C PRO A 41 8.12 14.07 18.97
N ASP A 42 7.84 13.80 20.24
CA ASP A 42 8.44 12.71 20.99
C ASP A 42 7.63 11.41 20.80
N LEU A 43 8.25 10.44 20.14
CA LEU A 43 7.62 9.16 19.84
C LEU A 43 7.26 8.38 21.12
N GLU A 44 8.08 8.44 22.16
CA GLU A 44 7.87 7.67 23.40
C GLU A 44 6.74 8.29 24.22
N ASN A 45 6.68 9.61 24.30
CA ASN A 45 5.59 10.34 24.93
C ASN A 45 4.27 10.09 24.19
N ALA A 46 4.30 10.10 22.85
CA ALA A 46 3.11 9.88 22.03
C ALA A 46 2.48 8.49 22.20
N VAL A 47 3.26 7.47 22.56
CA VAL A 47 2.74 6.10 22.79
C VAL A 47 2.53 5.79 24.28
N LYS A 48 2.93 6.68 25.19
CA LYS A 48 2.90 6.43 26.62
C LYS A 48 1.46 6.21 27.10
N GLY A 49 1.18 4.99 27.57
CA GLY A 49 -0.14 4.61 28.04
C GLY A 49 -1.17 4.31 26.93
N ALA A 50 -0.78 4.37 25.65
CA ALA A 50 -1.67 4.05 24.54
C ALA A 50 -2.01 2.55 24.49
N ASN A 51 -3.31 2.23 24.41
CA ASN A 51 -3.84 0.87 24.29
C ASN A 51 -4.19 0.47 22.85
N MET A 52 -4.32 1.45 21.95
CA MET A 52 -4.59 1.25 20.53
C MET A 52 -3.61 2.09 19.72
N LEU A 53 -2.73 1.42 18.96
CA LEU A 53 -1.64 2.03 18.21
C LEU A 53 -1.92 1.93 16.71
N VAL A 54 -2.06 3.08 16.04
CA VAL A 54 -2.26 3.17 14.59
C VAL A 54 -0.92 3.46 13.91
N PHE A 55 -0.41 2.51 13.14
CA PHE A 55 0.80 2.66 12.34
C PHE A 55 0.44 3.12 10.93
N VAL A 56 0.80 4.36 10.58
CA VAL A 56 0.46 5.01 9.31
C VAL A 56 1.62 5.89 8.80
N THR A 57 2.80 5.30 8.75
CA THR A 57 4.03 5.96 8.26
C THR A 57 4.48 5.33 6.95
N PRO A 58 5.32 6.00 6.14
CA PRO A 58 5.97 5.35 5.01
C PRO A 58 6.69 4.07 5.46
N HIS A 59 6.56 2.98 4.68
CA HIS A 59 6.96 1.64 5.12
C HIS A 59 8.45 1.56 5.50
N GLN A 60 9.32 2.32 4.82
CA GLN A 60 10.77 2.31 5.07
C GLN A 60 11.17 2.78 6.48
N PHE A 61 10.28 3.46 7.21
CA PHE A 61 10.56 3.96 8.57
C PHE A 61 10.06 3.03 9.67
N VAL A 62 9.23 2.03 9.34
CA VAL A 62 8.54 1.21 10.35
C VAL A 62 9.51 0.41 11.19
N GLU A 63 10.55 -0.17 10.58
CA GLU A 63 11.56 -0.91 11.32
C GLU A 63 12.26 -0.04 12.37
N GLY A 64 12.66 1.18 12.00
CA GLY A 64 13.30 2.12 12.91
C GLY A 64 12.36 2.59 14.04
N ILE A 65 11.09 2.80 13.73
CA ILE A 65 10.05 3.13 14.72
C ILE A 65 9.87 1.97 15.70
N CYS A 66 9.71 0.75 15.21
CA CYS A 66 9.53 -0.43 16.05
C CYS A 66 10.73 -0.65 16.99
N LYS A 67 11.97 -0.50 16.51
CA LYS A 67 13.18 -0.57 17.33
C LYS A 67 13.18 0.43 18.49
N ARG A 68 12.71 1.66 18.25
CA ARG A 68 12.62 2.71 19.29
C ARG A 68 11.53 2.42 20.31
N LEU A 69 10.44 1.79 19.89
CA LEU A 69 9.26 1.46 20.71
C LEU A 69 9.39 0.15 21.49
N ALA A 70 10.32 -0.73 21.12
CA ALA A 70 10.54 -2.01 21.77
C ALA A 70 10.72 -1.84 23.29
N GLY A 71 9.88 -2.53 24.07
CA GLY A 71 9.88 -2.47 25.54
C GLY A 71 9.30 -1.18 26.15
N LYS A 72 8.73 -0.27 25.35
CA LYS A 72 8.20 1.04 25.82
C LYS A 72 6.70 1.21 25.63
N ILE A 73 6.04 0.24 25.02
CA ILE A 73 4.59 0.21 24.85
C ILE A 73 3.94 -0.67 25.93
N ARG A 74 2.63 -0.52 26.11
CA ARG A 74 1.88 -1.42 26.99
C ARG A 74 1.87 -2.83 26.40
N ALA A 75 1.99 -3.85 27.25
CA ALA A 75 1.93 -5.24 26.83
C ALA A 75 0.55 -5.67 26.30
N ASP A 76 -0.51 -4.98 26.72
CA ASP A 76 -1.89 -5.20 26.26
C ASP A 76 -2.31 -4.23 25.14
N ALA A 77 -1.38 -3.48 24.55
CA ALA A 77 -1.69 -2.62 23.43
C ALA A 77 -2.05 -3.47 22.20
N GLU A 78 -3.05 -2.99 21.44
CA GLU A 78 -3.43 -3.54 20.14
C GLU A 78 -2.89 -2.61 19.05
N GLY A 79 -2.26 -3.17 18.03
CA GLY A 79 -1.77 -2.44 16.87
C GLY A 79 -2.69 -2.56 15.66
N ILE A 80 -2.70 -1.55 14.80
CA ILE A 80 -3.23 -1.65 13.44
C ILE A 80 -2.30 -0.96 12.44
N SER A 81 -2.00 -1.62 11.32
CA SER A 81 -1.20 -1.04 10.23
C SER A 81 -2.09 -0.60 9.06
N LEU A 82 -1.91 0.65 8.63
CA LEU A 82 -2.51 1.21 7.39
C LEU A 82 -1.46 1.29 6.26
N ILE A 83 -0.30 0.67 6.47
CA ILE A 83 0.88 0.83 5.64
C ILE A 83 0.79 -0.16 4.48
N LYS A 84 0.78 0.36 3.26
CA LYS A 84 0.77 -0.43 2.01
C LYS A 84 2.21 -0.67 1.57
N GLY A 85 2.64 -1.93 1.51
CA GLY A 85 4.02 -2.33 1.18
C GLY A 85 4.37 -3.68 1.82
N MET A 86 5.48 -4.27 1.37
CA MET A 86 6.07 -5.45 1.99
C MET A 86 7.59 -5.36 1.94
N GLU A 87 8.28 -6.05 2.84
CA GLU A 87 9.73 -6.23 2.75
C GLU A 87 10.03 -7.60 2.12
N VAL A 88 11.03 -7.69 1.25
CA VAL A 88 11.53 -8.99 0.78
C VAL A 88 12.72 -9.40 1.64
N LYS A 89 12.59 -10.53 2.33
CA LYS A 89 13.66 -11.16 3.11
C LYS A 89 14.08 -12.47 2.46
N LYS A 90 15.19 -13.05 2.92
CA LYS A 90 15.68 -14.35 2.42
C LYS A 90 14.63 -15.45 2.55
N GLU A 91 13.78 -15.37 3.57
CA GLU A 91 12.73 -16.33 3.87
C GLU A 91 11.46 -16.12 3.02
N GLY A 92 11.32 -14.97 2.35
CA GLY A 92 10.16 -14.60 1.55
C GLY A 92 9.61 -13.20 1.88
N PRO A 93 8.39 -12.88 1.42
CA PRO A 93 7.75 -11.60 1.73
C PRO A 93 7.44 -11.50 3.23
N SER A 94 7.89 -10.41 3.83
CA SER A 94 7.65 -10.02 5.21
C SER A 94 6.64 -8.88 5.23
N LEU A 95 5.43 -9.19 5.69
CA LEU A 95 4.38 -8.20 5.89
C LEU A 95 4.74 -7.20 6.99
N ILE A 96 4.20 -5.99 6.90
CA ILE A 96 4.45 -4.91 7.88
C ILE A 96 3.76 -5.24 9.19
N SER A 97 2.56 -5.82 9.17
CA SER A 97 1.89 -6.33 10.37
C SER A 97 2.76 -7.34 11.13
N ASN A 98 3.34 -8.30 10.40
CA ASN A 98 4.25 -9.31 10.96
C ASN A 98 5.52 -8.68 11.54
N LEU A 99 6.08 -7.65 10.88
CA LEU A 99 7.23 -6.90 11.40
C LEU A 99 6.89 -6.23 12.74
N ILE A 100 5.75 -5.55 12.82
CA ILE A 100 5.25 -4.87 14.03
C ILE A 100 5.04 -5.90 15.15
N THR A 101 4.31 -7.00 14.87
CA THR A 101 4.05 -8.05 15.86
C THR A 101 5.35 -8.66 16.38
N LYS A 102 6.29 -8.99 15.50
CA LYS A 102 7.58 -9.59 15.91
C LYS A 102 8.43 -8.66 16.77
N GLN A 103 8.48 -7.36 16.45
CA GLN A 103 9.35 -6.43 17.17
C GLN A 103 8.75 -5.90 18.48
N LEU A 104 7.43 -5.73 18.51
CA LEU A 104 6.75 -5.09 19.63
C LEU A 104 6.01 -6.09 20.54
N GLY A 105 5.84 -7.35 20.11
CA GLY A 105 5.19 -8.37 20.91
C GLY A 105 3.68 -8.16 21.08
N ILE A 106 3.05 -7.39 20.19
CA ILE A 106 1.61 -7.09 20.19
C ILE A 106 0.90 -7.66 18.98
N ASN A 107 -0.41 -7.88 19.12
CA ASN A 107 -1.27 -8.15 17.97
C ASN A 107 -1.27 -6.95 17.01
N CYS A 108 -1.22 -7.21 15.71
CA CYS A 108 -1.32 -6.17 14.69
C CYS A 108 -2.42 -6.54 13.68
N SER A 109 -3.52 -5.79 13.71
CA SER A 109 -4.52 -5.81 12.63
C SER A 109 -4.03 -4.99 11.45
N VAL A 110 -4.76 -4.99 10.34
CA VAL A 110 -4.48 -4.12 9.19
C VAL A 110 -5.74 -3.39 8.75
N LEU A 111 -5.63 -2.21 8.17
CA LEU A 111 -6.74 -1.53 7.49
C LEU A 111 -6.33 -1.15 6.08
N MET A 112 -7.00 -1.74 5.09
CA MET A 112 -6.76 -1.53 3.67
C MET A 112 -8.07 -1.23 2.96
N GLY A 113 -8.02 -0.53 1.83
CA GLY A 113 -9.21 -0.12 1.09
C GLY A 113 -8.90 0.92 0.02
N ALA A 114 -9.94 1.22 -0.77
CA ALA A 114 -9.94 2.25 -1.82
C ALA A 114 -9.91 3.68 -1.23
N ASN A 115 -8.85 3.99 -0.50
CA ASN A 115 -8.83 5.08 0.47
C ASN A 115 -7.96 6.25 -0.03
N ILE A 116 -8.46 7.05 -0.97
CA ILE A 116 -7.79 8.30 -1.35
C ILE A 116 -7.95 9.29 -0.19
N ALA A 117 -6.84 9.61 0.49
CA ALA A 117 -6.86 10.38 1.74
C ALA A 117 -7.63 11.70 1.66
N ASN A 118 -7.43 12.47 0.58
CA ASN A 118 -8.14 13.75 0.40
C ASN A 118 -9.66 13.59 0.23
N GLU A 119 -10.12 12.49 -0.36
CA GLU A 119 -11.56 12.27 -0.55
C GLU A 119 -12.24 11.92 0.77
N ILE A 120 -11.60 11.04 1.56
CA ILE A 120 -12.09 10.70 2.90
C ILE A 120 -12.05 11.92 3.83
N ALA A 121 -10.98 12.73 3.75
CA ALA A 121 -10.86 13.96 4.52
C ALA A 121 -11.91 15.02 4.14
N MET A 122 -12.46 14.95 2.92
CA MET A 122 -13.60 15.76 2.46
C MET A 122 -14.95 15.09 2.74
N GLU A 123 -14.97 14.04 3.57
CA GLU A 123 -16.18 13.31 3.96
C GLU A 123 -16.94 12.69 2.77
N LYS A 124 -16.25 12.40 1.67
CA LYS A 124 -16.83 11.64 0.58
C LYS A 124 -16.95 10.18 1.00
N PHE A 125 -18.06 9.57 0.60
CA PHE A 125 -18.33 8.16 0.87
C PHE A 125 -17.18 7.26 0.39
N SER A 126 -16.70 6.41 1.29
CA SER A 126 -15.66 5.42 1.04
C SER A 126 -15.82 4.22 1.98
N GLU A 127 -15.11 3.13 1.67
CA GLU A 127 -15.19 1.89 2.42
C GLU A 127 -13.79 1.32 2.64
N ALA A 128 -13.58 0.63 3.77
CA ALA A 128 -12.34 -0.06 4.07
C ALA A 128 -12.55 -1.39 4.77
N THR A 129 -11.53 -2.23 4.71
CA THR A 129 -11.51 -3.57 5.30
C THR A 129 -10.44 -3.62 6.38
N VAL A 130 -10.84 -4.02 7.58
CA VAL A 130 -9.94 -4.37 8.69
C VAL A 130 -9.65 -5.87 8.63
N GLY A 131 -8.39 -6.23 8.41
CA GLY A 131 -7.90 -7.60 8.54
C GLY A 131 -7.50 -7.89 9.98
N TYR A 132 -7.97 -9.00 10.54
CA TYR A 132 -7.58 -9.45 11.88
C TYR A 132 -7.34 -10.96 11.93
N ASN A 133 -6.58 -11.41 12.94
CA ASN A 133 -6.30 -12.83 13.18
C ASN A 133 -7.26 -13.41 14.21
N GLN A 134 -6.81 -13.70 15.43
CA GLN A 134 -7.63 -14.41 16.41
C GLN A 134 -8.51 -13.48 17.26
N ASN A 135 -8.10 -12.22 17.48
CA ASN A 135 -8.79 -11.31 18.40
C ASN A 135 -9.93 -10.53 17.72
N LYS A 136 -11.09 -11.18 17.53
CA LYS A 136 -12.28 -10.51 16.97
C LYS A 136 -12.72 -9.30 17.80
N SER A 137 -12.59 -9.35 19.12
CA SER A 137 -12.97 -8.20 19.99
C SER A 137 -12.10 -6.97 19.72
N ALA A 138 -10.81 -7.15 19.44
CA ALA A 138 -9.94 -6.05 19.00
C ALA A 138 -10.37 -5.51 17.63
N ALA A 139 -10.70 -6.39 16.67
CA ALA A 139 -11.21 -5.99 15.36
C ALA A 139 -12.51 -5.17 15.47
N ASP A 140 -13.43 -5.57 16.34
CA ASP A 140 -14.69 -4.84 16.56
C ASP A 140 -14.43 -3.44 17.14
N ARG A 141 -13.45 -3.30 18.04
CA ARG A 141 -12.99 -1.98 18.52
C ARG A 141 -12.37 -1.14 17.40
N TRP A 142 -11.58 -1.74 16.51
CA TRP A 142 -11.04 -1.03 15.34
C TRP A 142 -12.14 -0.56 14.39
N VAL A 143 -13.11 -1.42 14.09
CA VAL A 143 -14.28 -1.04 13.27
C VAL A 143 -15.02 0.10 13.94
N GLN A 144 -15.32 0.01 15.24
CA GLN A 144 -15.98 1.09 15.97
C GLN A 144 -15.19 2.40 15.93
N LEU A 145 -13.86 2.34 16.03
CA LEU A 145 -12.99 3.52 16.05
C LEU A 145 -12.92 4.21 14.68
N PHE A 146 -12.88 3.44 13.59
CA PHE A 146 -12.72 3.99 12.23
C PHE A 146 -14.03 4.26 11.50
N CYS A 147 -15.12 3.58 11.85
CA CYS A 147 -16.38 3.72 11.12
C CYS A 147 -17.03 5.09 11.36
N THR A 148 -17.39 5.78 10.28
CA THR A 148 -18.11 7.06 10.28
C THR A 148 -19.27 7.00 9.27
N PRO A 149 -20.20 7.99 9.24
CA PRO A 149 -21.28 8.02 8.25
C PRO A 149 -20.82 8.03 6.78
N TYR A 150 -19.58 8.42 6.51
CA TYR A 150 -18.98 8.49 5.17
C TYR A 150 -17.82 7.51 4.98
N PHE A 151 -17.43 6.76 6.01
CA PHE A 151 -16.33 5.80 5.95
C PHE A 151 -16.76 4.49 6.60
N ASN A 152 -17.29 3.58 5.79
CA ASN A 152 -17.77 2.29 6.26
C ASN A 152 -16.61 1.31 6.40
N VAL A 153 -16.51 0.66 7.55
CA VAL A 153 -15.42 -0.28 7.82
C VAL A 153 -15.97 -1.66 8.14
N THR A 154 -15.49 -2.69 7.42
CA THR A 154 -15.84 -4.09 7.64
C THR A 154 -14.64 -4.86 8.20
N ALA A 155 -14.87 -5.87 9.05
CA ALA A 155 -13.80 -6.71 9.59
C ALA A 155 -13.80 -8.09 8.95
N VAL A 156 -12.61 -8.56 8.53
CA VAL A 156 -12.38 -9.86 7.91
C VAL A 156 -11.26 -10.58 8.64
N GLN A 157 -11.47 -11.87 8.89
CA GLN A 157 -10.48 -12.70 9.55
C GLN A 157 -9.42 -13.22 8.55
N ASP A 158 -8.61 -12.31 8.02
CA ASP A 158 -7.56 -12.59 7.01
C ASP A 158 -6.56 -11.40 6.94
N VAL A 159 -5.61 -11.32 7.88
CA VAL A 159 -4.61 -10.22 7.88
C VAL A 159 -3.77 -10.25 6.61
N GLU A 160 -3.24 -11.43 6.27
CA GLU A 160 -2.33 -11.59 5.14
C GLU A 160 -3.02 -11.23 3.82
N GLY A 161 -4.26 -11.69 3.61
CA GLY A 161 -5.04 -11.40 2.42
C GLY A 161 -5.33 -9.91 2.28
N VAL A 162 -5.80 -9.26 3.35
CA VAL A 162 -6.13 -7.82 3.35
C VAL A 162 -4.88 -6.97 3.07
N GLU A 163 -3.76 -7.26 3.72
CA GLU A 163 -2.50 -6.50 3.58
C GLU A 163 -1.86 -6.68 2.19
N LEU A 164 -1.84 -7.92 1.67
CA LEU A 164 -1.29 -8.20 0.35
C LEU A 164 -2.14 -7.59 -0.76
N CYS A 165 -3.46 -7.53 -0.62
CA CYS A 165 -4.31 -6.83 -1.58
C CYS A 165 -3.87 -5.36 -1.74
N GLY A 166 -3.71 -4.64 -0.62
CA GLY A 166 -3.29 -3.23 -0.62
C GLY A 166 -1.90 -3.00 -1.20
N THR A 167 -1.02 -4.00 -1.09
CA THR A 167 0.36 -3.97 -1.61
C THR A 167 0.40 -4.27 -3.11
N LEU A 168 -0.07 -5.44 -3.53
CA LEU A 168 0.10 -5.97 -4.89
C LEU A 168 -0.68 -5.18 -5.95
N LYS A 169 -1.81 -4.56 -5.59
CA LYS A 169 -2.63 -3.75 -6.50
C LYS A 169 -1.85 -2.62 -7.18
N ASN A 170 -0.79 -2.11 -6.54
CA ASN A 170 0.03 -1.06 -7.13
C ASN A 170 0.83 -1.54 -8.36
N ALA A 171 1.26 -2.80 -8.40
CA ALA A 171 1.91 -3.37 -9.58
C ALA A 171 0.92 -3.52 -10.74
N VAL A 172 -0.31 -3.95 -10.46
CA VAL A 172 -1.38 -4.01 -11.47
C VAL A 172 -1.76 -2.61 -11.97
N ALA A 173 -1.72 -1.59 -11.11
CA ALA A 173 -1.94 -0.21 -11.53
C ALA A 173 -0.85 0.34 -12.47
N ILE A 174 0.41 -0.12 -12.33
CA ILE A 174 1.46 0.16 -13.31
C ILE A 174 1.11 -0.46 -14.66
N ALA A 175 0.69 -1.73 -14.68
CA ALA A 175 0.23 -2.40 -15.91
C ALA A 175 -0.93 -1.64 -16.58
N ALA A 176 -1.93 -1.22 -15.79
CA ALA A 176 -3.06 -0.44 -16.29
C ALA A 176 -2.63 0.92 -16.87
N GLY A 177 -1.61 1.56 -16.30
CA GLY A 177 -1.01 2.76 -16.86
C GLY A 177 -0.28 2.51 -18.19
N PHE A 178 0.44 1.39 -18.33
CA PHE A 178 1.04 1.03 -19.62
C PHE A 178 -0.01 0.89 -20.72
N VAL A 179 -1.15 0.26 -20.42
CA VAL A 179 -2.28 0.14 -21.34
C VAL A 179 -2.82 1.51 -21.76
N ASP A 180 -2.96 2.44 -20.81
CA ASP A 180 -3.42 3.81 -21.09
C ASP A 180 -2.45 4.57 -21.99
N GLY A 181 -1.16 4.51 -21.70
CA GLY A 181 -0.15 5.24 -22.47
C GLY A 181 0.10 4.66 -23.87
N LEU A 182 -0.34 3.42 -24.11
CA LEU A 182 -0.39 2.78 -25.42
C LEU A 182 -1.76 2.92 -26.11
N GLU A 183 -2.70 3.64 -25.50
CA GLU A 183 -4.05 3.91 -26.05
C GLU A 183 -4.83 2.65 -26.45
N MET A 184 -4.65 1.53 -25.72
CA MET A 184 -5.22 0.23 -26.09
C MET A 184 -6.70 0.04 -25.68
N GLY A 185 -7.30 1.06 -25.07
CA GLY A 185 -8.73 1.11 -24.72
C GLY A 185 -9.14 0.33 -23.45
N ASN A 186 -10.40 0.54 -23.06
CA ASN A 186 -10.95 0.06 -21.79
C ASN A 186 -11.06 -1.47 -21.70
N ASN A 187 -11.32 -2.17 -22.80
CA ASN A 187 -11.42 -3.63 -22.81
C ASN A 187 -10.08 -4.28 -22.43
N THR A 188 -8.98 -3.79 -22.99
CA THR A 188 -7.63 -4.24 -22.66
C THR A 188 -7.31 -3.96 -21.19
N LYS A 189 -7.67 -2.78 -20.71
CA LYS A 189 -7.47 -2.38 -19.31
C LYS A 189 -8.22 -3.29 -18.34
N ALA A 190 -9.48 -3.58 -18.63
CA ALA A 190 -10.30 -4.50 -17.85
C ALA A 190 -9.71 -5.92 -17.84
N ALA A 191 -9.19 -6.40 -18.98
CA ALA A 191 -8.52 -7.70 -19.06
C ALA A 191 -7.26 -7.75 -18.19
N ILE A 192 -6.42 -6.71 -18.23
CA ILE A 192 -5.22 -6.58 -17.38
C ILE A 192 -5.58 -6.53 -15.89
N MET A 193 -6.62 -5.77 -15.52
CA MET A 193 -7.10 -5.73 -14.14
C MET A 193 -7.58 -7.11 -13.66
N ARG A 194 -8.32 -7.84 -14.51
CA ARG A 194 -8.80 -9.19 -14.21
C ARG A 194 -7.66 -10.20 -14.09
N ILE A 195 -6.64 -10.13 -14.94
CA ILE A 195 -5.44 -10.98 -14.86
C ILE A 195 -4.67 -10.64 -13.58
N GLY A 196 -4.46 -9.36 -13.31
CA GLY A 196 -3.79 -8.88 -12.10
C GLY A 196 -4.49 -9.32 -10.83
N LEU A 197 -5.82 -9.25 -10.75
CA LEU A 197 -6.57 -9.76 -9.61
C LEU A 197 -6.33 -11.26 -9.39
N LYS A 198 -6.30 -12.07 -10.45
CA LYS A 198 -5.99 -13.50 -10.35
C LYS A 198 -4.56 -13.74 -9.86
N GLU A 199 -3.59 -13.00 -10.38
CA GLU A 199 -2.20 -13.11 -9.91
C GLU A 199 -2.04 -12.65 -8.46
N MET A 200 -2.76 -11.61 -8.03
CA MET A 200 -2.81 -11.21 -6.62
C MET A 200 -3.32 -12.36 -5.74
N MET A 201 -4.44 -12.99 -6.10
CA MET A 201 -5.00 -14.14 -5.38
C MET A 201 -4.01 -15.31 -5.30
N THR A 202 -3.45 -15.71 -6.44
CA THR A 202 -2.50 -16.82 -6.52
C THR A 202 -1.23 -16.53 -5.71
N PHE A 203 -0.67 -15.33 -5.82
CA PHE A 203 0.55 -14.95 -5.10
C PHE A 203 0.33 -15.01 -3.60
N SER A 204 -0.77 -14.41 -3.12
CA SER A 204 -1.08 -14.38 -1.71
C SER A 204 -1.27 -15.76 -1.12
N LYS A 205 -1.99 -16.67 -1.80
CA LYS A 205 -2.20 -18.05 -1.33
C LYS A 205 -0.93 -18.91 -1.38
N MET A 206 -0.08 -18.70 -2.38
CA MET A 206 1.21 -19.39 -2.47
C MET A 206 2.19 -18.94 -1.39
N CYS A 207 2.13 -17.67 -0.98
CA CYS A 207 2.95 -17.16 0.13
C CYS A 207 2.35 -17.51 1.50
N PHE A 208 1.03 -17.44 1.63
CA PHE A 208 0.29 -17.59 2.88
C PHE A 208 -0.98 -18.45 2.65
N PRO A 209 -0.92 -19.76 2.96
CA PRO A 209 -2.06 -20.66 2.74
C PRO A 209 -3.35 -20.31 3.51
N SER A 210 -3.27 -19.44 4.53
CA SER A 210 -4.41 -18.94 5.30
C SER A 210 -5.32 -17.97 4.53
N VAL A 211 -4.81 -17.39 3.44
CA VAL A 211 -5.50 -16.37 2.64
C VAL A 211 -6.78 -16.92 2.02
N LYS A 212 -7.87 -16.15 2.11
CA LYS A 212 -9.20 -16.55 1.65
C LYS A 212 -9.55 -15.85 0.34
N ASP A 213 -10.16 -16.60 -0.59
CA ASP A 213 -10.61 -16.03 -1.87
C ASP A 213 -11.67 -14.93 -1.68
N SER A 214 -12.51 -15.04 -0.65
CA SER A 214 -13.55 -14.04 -0.31
C SER A 214 -12.95 -12.66 -0.02
N THR A 215 -11.74 -12.59 0.54
CA THR A 215 -11.07 -11.33 0.92
C THR A 215 -10.82 -10.43 -0.30
N PHE A 216 -10.63 -11.00 -1.48
CA PHE A 216 -10.36 -10.23 -2.70
C PHE A 216 -11.61 -9.54 -3.27
N PHE A 217 -12.80 -9.89 -2.78
CA PHE A 217 -14.06 -9.22 -3.13
C PHE A 217 -14.42 -8.08 -2.16
N GLU A 218 -13.66 -7.91 -1.08
CA GLU A 218 -13.80 -6.81 -0.12
C GLU A 218 -13.17 -5.51 -0.66
N SER A 219 -13.38 -4.39 0.05
CA SER A 219 -12.83 -3.08 -0.36
C SER A 219 -11.30 -3.11 -0.53
N CYS A 220 -10.58 -3.85 0.33
CA CYS A 220 -9.13 -3.99 0.20
C CYS A 220 -8.67 -4.62 -1.12
N GLY A 221 -9.47 -5.48 -1.73
CA GLY A 221 -9.17 -6.22 -2.95
C GLY A 221 -9.64 -5.50 -4.20
N VAL A 222 -10.77 -5.93 -4.75
CA VAL A 222 -11.28 -5.48 -6.05
C VAL A 222 -11.56 -3.96 -6.09
N ALA A 223 -12.08 -3.37 -5.01
CA ALA A 223 -12.39 -1.94 -5.00
C ALA A 223 -11.11 -1.07 -5.02
N ASP A 224 -10.14 -1.36 -4.15
CA ASP A 224 -8.86 -0.63 -4.14
C ASP A 224 -8.10 -0.83 -5.46
N LEU A 225 -8.15 -2.03 -6.05
CA LEU A 225 -7.59 -2.30 -7.36
C LEU A 225 -8.22 -1.42 -8.44
N ILE A 226 -9.56 -1.39 -8.53
CA ILE A 226 -10.29 -0.58 -9.52
C ILE A 226 -9.94 0.90 -9.38
N THR A 227 -10.11 1.46 -8.18
CA THR A 227 -9.84 2.89 -7.93
C THR A 227 -8.40 3.26 -8.27
N THR A 228 -7.44 2.39 -7.97
CA THR A 228 -6.02 2.65 -8.26
C THR A 228 -5.70 2.55 -9.75
N CYS A 229 -6.27 1.59 -10.47
CA CYS A 229 -6.11 1.45 -11.92
C CYS A 229 -6.82 2.57 -12.71
N MET A 230 -7.85 3.21 -12.14
CA MET A 230 -8.57 4.30 -12.79
C MET A 230 -7.93 5.68 -12.51
N GLY A 231 -7.60 5.97 -11.26
CA GLY A 231 -7.19 7.32 -10.84
C GLY A 231 -5.86 7.42 -10.08
N GLY A 232 -5.19 6.30 -9.83
CA GLY A 232 -4.00 6.26 -8.98
C GLY A 232 -2.75 6.89 -9.60
N ARG A 233 -1.84 7.35 -8.73
CA ARG A 233 -0.51 7.87 -9.11
C ARG A 233 0.31 6.86 -9.92
N ASN A 234 0.25 5.58 -9.53
CA ASN A 234 0.89 4.47 -10.26
C ASN A 234 0.45 4.43 -11.73
N ARG A 235 -0.86 4.45 -11.98
CA ARG A 235 -1.42 4.51 -13.34
C ARG A 235 -0.94 5.75 -14.08
N LYS A 236 -1.03 6.94 -13.46
CA LYS A 236 -0.69 8.22 -14.11
C LYS A 236 0.77 8.28 -14.56
N VAL A 237 1.71 7.83 -13.73
CA VAL A 237 3.14 7.85 -14.07
C VAL A 237 3.47 6.76 -15.10
N ALA A 238 2.89 5.57 -14.98
CA ALA A 238 3.10 4.49 -15.95
C ALA A 238 2.50 4.80 -17.35
N ASP A 239 1.40 5.55 -17.40
CA ASP A 239 0.83 6.13 -18.63
C ASP A 239 1.85 7.07 -19.30
N ALA A 240 2.41 8.03 -18.55
CA ALA A 240 3.45 8.91 -19.08
C ALA A 240 4.71 8.13 -19.54
N TYR A 241 5.13 7.11 -18.78
CA TYR A 241 6.24 6.23 -19.16
C TYR A 241 5.99 5.55 -20.51
N ALA A 242 4.81 4.96 -20.69
CA ALA A 242 4.44 4.26 -21.92
C ALA A 242 4.29 5.21 -23.12
N ARG A 243 3.70 6.41 -22.95
CA ARG A 243 3.63 7.44 -24.00
C ARG A 243 5.00 7.88 -24.51
N ASN A 244 6.01 7.86 -23.64
CA ASN A 244 7.40 8.14 -23.99
C ASN A 244 8.15 6.91 -24.54
N GLY A 245 7.44 5.82 -24.87
CA GLY A 245 8.03 4.59 -25.39
C GLY A 245 8.94 3.87 -24.39
N GLY A 246 8.80 4.14 -23.08
CA GLY A 246 9.65 3.60 -22.03
C GLY A 246 11.07 4.16 -21.97
N LYS A 247 11.32 5.31 -22.62
CA LYS A 247 12.66 5.94 -22.69
C LYS A 247 13.01 6.80 -21.47
N ARG A 248 12.01 7.38 -20.81
CA ARG A 248 12.19 8.18 -19.59
C ARG A 248 12.20 7.26 -18.37
N SER A 249 12.99 7.58 -17.35
CA SER A 249 12.99 6.77 -16.13
C SER A 249 11.77 7.04 -15.26
N PHE A 250 11.39 6.07 -14.42
CA PHE A 250 10.33 6.28 -13.43
C PHE A 250 10.69 7.34 -12.39
N ASP A 251 11.98 7.47 -12.03
CA ASP A 251 12.46 8.48 -11.08
C ASP A 251 12.30 9.90 -11.64
N GLU A 252 12.59 10.09 -12.93
CA GLU A 252 12.42 11.36 -13.61
C GLU A 252 10.93 11.77 -13.66
N LEU A 253 10.06 10.84 -14.04
CA LEU A 253 8.61 11.07 -14.10
C LEU A 253 8.01 11.26 -12.70
N GLU A 254 8.48 10.53 -11.69
CA GLU A 254 8.09 10.74 -10.29
C GLU A 254 8.40 12.18 -9.84
N ALA A 255 9.63 12.64 -10.08
CA ALA A 255 10.07 13.97 -9.68
C ALA A 255 9.25 15.08 -10.35
N GLU A 256 8.94 14.93 -11.65
CA GLU A 256 8.15 15.88 -12.41
C GLU A 256 6.68 15.89 -12.00
N MET A 257 6.07 14.71 -11.83
CA MET A 257 4.61 14.58 -11.78
C MET A 257 4.03 14.51 -10.38
N LEU A 258 4.84 14.12 -9.37
CA LEU A 258 4.33 13.77 -8.04
C LEU A 258 4.72 14.73 -6.92
N GLN A 259 5.44 15.83 -7.22
CA GLN A 259 5.71 16.94 -6.28
C GLN A 259 6.24 16.46 -4.91
N GLY A 260 7.16 15.48 -4.92
CA GLY A 260 7.77 14.90 -3.72
C GLY A 260 7.04 13.68 -3.12
N GLN A 261 5.88 13.28 -3.67
CA GLN A 261 5.25 12.01 -3.31
C GLN A 261 5.92 10.82 -4.01
N LYS A 262 5.99 9.66 -3.33
CA LYS A 262 6.67 8.46 -3.82
C LYS A 262 5.75 7.49 -4.57
N LEU A 263 6.28 6.89 -5.63
CA LEU A 263 5.66 5.88 -6.48
C LEU A 263 5.98 4.47 -5.95
N GLN A 264 5.00 3.84 -5.32
CA GLN A 264 5.22 2.52 -4.70
C GLN A 264 5.16 1.36 -5.69
N GLY A 265 4.44 1.47 -6.81
CA GLY A 265 4.15 0.34 -7.69
C GLY A 265 5.38 -0.26 -8.38
N VAL A 266 6.37 0.55 -8.74
CA VAL A 266 7.63 0.06 -9.33
C VAL A 266 8.47 -0.69 -8.31
N LEU A 267 8.54 -0.18 -7.07
CA LEU A 267 9.20 -0.85 -5.96
C LEU A 267 8.52 -2.19 -5.65
N THR A 268 7.19 -2.20 -5.53
CA THR A 268 6.42 -3.43 -5.33
C THR A 268 6.63 -4.43 -6.46
N ALA A 269 6.68 -4.00 -7.72
CA ALA A 269 6.96 -4.91 -8.84
C ALA A 269 8.34 -5.56 -8.75
N LYS A 270 9.36 -4.80 -8.29
CA LYS A 270 10.70 -5.32 -8.03
C LYS A 270 10.67 -6.34 -6.87
N GLU A 271 10.04 -5.99 -5.75
CA GLU A 271 9.91 -6.87 -4.58
C GLU A 271 9.20 -8.19 -4.92
N VAL A 272 8.08 -8.11 -5.66
CA VAL A 272 7.39 -9.29 -6.16
C VAL A 272 8.31 -10.11 -7.06
N HIS A 273 9.03 -9.49 -8.00
CA HIS A 273 9.97 -10.21 -8.87
C HIS A 273 11.08 -10.94 -8.10
N GLU A 274 11.61 -10.36 -7.02
CA GLU A 274 12.62 -11.02 -6.17
C GLU A 274 12.04 -12.27 -5.49
N VAL A 275 10.80 -12.20 -4.98
CA VAL A 275 10.09 -13.36 -4.43
C VAL A 275 9.86 -14.41 -5.51
N LEU A 276 9.33 -14.01 -6.68
CA LEU A 276 9.06 -14.94 -7.78
C LEU A 276 10.34 -15.63 -8.28
N SER A 277 11.43 -14.89 -8.41
CA SER A 277 12.72 -15.42 -8.88
C SER A 277 13.31 -16.41 -7.88
N SER A 278 13.34 -16.06 -6.59
CA SER A 278 13.88 -16.93 -5.54
C SER A 278 13.09 -18.23 -5.35
N ARG A 279 11.79 -18.21 -5.69
CA ARG A 279 10.90 -19.37 -5.60
C ARG A 279 10.74 -20.14 -6.92
N GLY A 280 11.31 -19.66 -8.02
CA GLY A 280 11.14 -20.26 -9.35
C GLY A 280 9.72 -20.10 -9.93
N TRP A 281 8.98 -19.07 -9.50
CA TRP A 281 7.57 -18.86 -9.84
C TRP A 281 7.33 -17.88 -11.00
N LEU A 282 8.37 -17.34 -11.64
CA LEU A 282 8.22 -16.31 -12.68
C LEU A 282 7.24 -16.71 -13.80
N HIS A 283 7.24 -17.99 -14.21
CA HIS A 283 6.33 -18.52 -15.23
C HIS A 283 4.86 -18.58 -14.79
N VAL A 284 4.59 -18.62 -13.48
CA VAL A 284 3.24 -18.65 -12.89
C VAL A 284 2.60 -17.27 -12.86
N PHE A 285 3.43 -16.21 -12.86
CA PHE A 285 2.99 -14.81 -12.71
C PHE A 285 3.47 -13.96 -13.89
N PRO A 286 2.94 -14.21 -15.10
CA PRO A 286 3.44 -13.57 -16.31
C PRO A 286 3.13 -12.07 -16.36
N LEU A 287 2.04 -11.57 -15.76
CA LEU A 287 1.76 -10.14 -15.67
C LEU A 287 2.72 -9.44 -14.71
N PHE A 288 2.90 -9.93 -13.47
CA PHE A 288 3.86 -9.34 -12.54
C PHE A 288 5.29 -9.35 -13.10
N SER A 289 5.68 -10.45 -13.76
CA SER A 289 6.97 -10.54 -14.44
C SER A 289 7.11 -9.53 -15.58
N ALA A 290 6.07 -9.37 -16.41
CA ALA A 290 6.05 -8.38 -17.48
C ALA A 290 6.13 -6.94 -16.95
N VAL A 291 5.39 -6.62 -15.88
CA VAL A 291 5.43 -5.29 -15.25
C VAL A 291 6.85 -4.96 -14.81
N HIS A 292 7.53 -5.86 -14.10
CA HIS A 292 8.90 -5.61 -13.67
C HIS A 292 9.88 -5.48 -14.86
N ALA A 293 9.79 -6.38 -15.85
CA ALA A 293 10.66 -6.36 -17.02
C ALA A 293 10.48 -5.08 -17.86
N ILE A 294 9.26 -4.58 -17.99
CA ILE A 294 8.98 -3.29 -18.64
C ILE A 294 9.51 -2.14 -17.77
N SER A 295 9.24 -2.14 -16.47
CA SER A 295 9.70 -1.08 -15.57
C SER A 295 11.22 -0.95 -15.46
N THR A 296 11.96 -2.01 -15.78
CA THR A 296 13.44 -2.02 -15.82
C THR A 296 14.01 -1.80 -17.22
N GLY A 297 13.16 -1.57 -18.23
CA GLY A 297 13.59 -1.36 -19.62
C GLY A 297 14.05 -2.63 -20.34
N ARG A 298 13.90 -3.82 -19.74
CA ARG A 298 14.22 -5.10 -20.41
C ARG A 298 13.21 -5.44 -21.50
N LEU A 299 11.97 -4.98 -21.37
CA LEU A 299 10.91 -5.13 -22.38
C LEU A 299 10.30 -3.77 -22.73
N PRO A 300 9.85 -3.56 -23.97
CA PRO A 300 9.10 -2.35 -24.32
C PRO A 300 7.69 -2.39 -23.69
N PRO A 301 7.06 -1.24 -23.43
CA PRO A 301 5.70 -1.20 -22.88
C PRO A 301 4.67 -2.05 -23.65
N SER A 302 4.82 -2.17 -24.97
CA SER A 302 3.94 -2.98 -25.83
C SER A 302 3.97 -4.49 -25.53
N ALA A 303 4.90 -4.96 -24.71
CA ALA A 303 4.94 -6.33 -24.23
C ALA A 303 3.82 -6.64 -23.22
N ILE A 304 3.14 -5.63 -22.65
CA ILE A 304 2.13 -5.81 -21.58
C ILE A 304 0.93 -6.65 -21.99
N VAL A 305 0.68 -6.86 -23.29
CA VAL A 305 -0.39 -7.74 -23.79
C VAL A 305 0.11 -9.05 -24.39
N LYS A 306 1.44 -9.26 -24.44
CA LYS A 306 2.07 -10.49 -24.95
C LYS A 306 2.28 -11.52 -23.83
N ILE A 307 1.44 -11.44 -22.80
CA ILE A 307 1.42 -12.27 -21.61
C ILE A 307 0.70 -13.57 -21.97
N SER A 308 1.39 -14.49 -22.64
CA SER A 308 0.95 -15.89 -22.72
C SER A 308 2.00 -16.79 -22.04
N GLU A 309 1.54 -17.89 -21.45
CA GLU A 309 2.37 -18.89 -20.74
C GLU A 309 3.57 -19.36 -21.58
N GLU A 310 3.45 -19.35 -22.91
CA GLU A 310 4.49 -19.80 -23.85
C GLU A 310 5.50 -18.71 -24.27
N ASN A 311 5.20 -17.41 -24.10
CA ASN A 311 5.98 -16.33 -24.74
C ASN A 311 7.04 -15.66 -23.85
N LEU A 312 6.96 -15.78 -22.52
CA LEU A 312 7.89 -15.12 -21.59
C LEU A 312 9.12 -15.96 -21.26
N SER A 313 9.00 -17.29 -21.22
CA SER A 313 10.14 -18.21 -21.02
C SER A 313 11.20 -18.04 -22.12
N TYR A 314 10.77 -17.90 -23.37
CA TYR A 314 11.67 -17.80 -24.52
C TYR A 314 12.40 -16.44 -24.64
N LYS A 315 11.91 -15.37 -24.00
CA LYS A 315 12.47 -14.01 -24.13
C LYS A 315 13.27 -13.54 -22.93
N LEU A 316 13.09 -14.15 -21.77
CA LEU A 316 13.77 -13.73 -20.53
C LEU A 316 15.03 -14.55 -20.21
N ASN A 317 15.43 -15.51 -21.06
CA ASN A 317 16.53 -16.45 -20.77
C ASN A 317 16.45 -16.98 -19.32
N LEU A 318 15.27 -17.48 -18.95
CA LEU A 318 15.07 -18.28 -17.74
C LEU A 318 15.42 -19.74 -18.05
#